data_AF-A0A919HXQ0-F1
#
_entry.id   AF-A0A919HXQ0-F1
#
_cell.length_a   1.000
_cell.length_b   1.000
_cell.length_c   1.000
_cell.angle_alpha   90.00
_cell.angle_beta   90.00
_cell.angle_gamma   90.00
#
_symmetry.space_group_name_H-M   'P 1'
#
loop_
_entity.id
_entity.type
_entity.pdbx_description
1 polymer ?
#
loop_
_entity_poly.entity_id
_entity_poly.type
_entity_poly.pdbx_seq_one_letter_code
_entity_poly.pdbx_strand_id
1 'polypeptide(L)'
;MEKEIAHLLEDDVTEDAQLQGATLPLEKPYLEISPWTLWKKRSVWLLLLFVAEAYTSSVLQHFEEALESAIALAFFIPLLIGTGGNSGTQITSTLVRSMALGKCDCAIWGG
;
A
#
# COMPACT_ATOMS: atom_id res chain seq x y z
N MET A 1 7.49 -11.20 31.91
CA MET A 1 8.20 -11.82 30.78
C MET A 1 7.22 -12.31 29.70
N GLU A 2 6.46 -13.40 29.88
CA GLU A 2 5.57 -13.90 28.81
C GLU A 2 4.50 -12.89 28.36
N LYS A 3 3.82 -12.22 29.30
CA LYS A 3 2.83 -11.17 28.97
C LYS A 3 3.44 -9.96 28.26
N GLU A 4 4.67 -9.62 28.60
CA GLU A 4 5.39 -8.48 28.03
C GLU A 4 5.77 -8.77 26.57
N ILE A 5 6.26 -9.98 26.30
CA ILE A 5 6.53 -10.45 24.93
C ILE A 5 5.24 -10.51 24.11
N ALA A 6 4.14 -10.98 24.70
CA ALA A 6 2.84 -11.05 24.02
C ALA A 6 2.33 -9.65 23.61
N HIS A 7 2.42 -8.66 24.49
CA HIS A 7 2.04 -7.28 24.18
C HIS A 7 2.93 -6.66 23.11
N LEU A 8 4.26 -6.84 23.19
CA LEU A 8 5.18 -6.35 22.15
C LEU A 8 4.88 -6.94 20.77
N LEU A 9 4.58 -8.24 20.70
CA LEU A 9 4.22 -8.90 19.44
C LEU A 9 2.89 -8.37 18.88
N GLU A 10 1.91 -8.08 19.74
CA GLU A 10 0.63 -7.52 19.33
C GLU A 10 0.79 -6.09 18.77
N ASP A 11 1.62 -5.28 19.42
CA ASP A 11 1.94 -3.91 18.99
C ASP A 11 2.66 -3.93 17.62
N ASP A 12 3.69 -4.75 17.44
CA ASP A 12 4.42 -4.89 16.16
C ASP A 12 3.49 -5.33 15.02
N VAL A 13 2.62 -6.32 15.26
CA VAL A 13 1.65 -6.80 14.26
C VAL A 13 0.64 -5.70 13.90
N THR A 14 0.24 -4.90 14.89
CA THR A 14 -0.68 -3.77 14.68
C THR A 14 -0.01 -2.65 13.89
N GLU A 15 1.25 -2.35 14.19
CA GLU A 15 2.05 -1.36 13.47
C GLU A 15 2.24 -1.76 12.00
N ASP A 16 2.65 -3.01 11.75
CA ASP A 16 2.77 -3.57 10.39
C ASP A 16 1.46 -3.41 9.60
N ALA A 17 0.32 -3.71 10.25
CA ALA A 17 -1.00 -3.57 9.64
C ALA A 17 -1.37 -2.11 9.32
N GLN A 18 -1.02 -1.17 10.19
CA GLN A 18 -1.25 0.26 9.97
C GLN A 18 -0.40 0.80 8.81
N LEU A 19 0.88 0.42 8.77
CA LEU A 19 1.80 0.79 7.70
C LEU A 19 1.35 0.20 6.35
N GLN A 20 0.93 -1.07 6.32
CA GLN A 20 0.36 -1.70 5.13
C GLN A 20 -0.91 -0.96 4.64
N GLY A 21 -1.70 -0.43 5.58
CA GLY A 21 -2.86 0.42 5.31
C GLY A 21 -2.53 1.87 4.95
N ALA A 22 -1.27 2.19 4.63
CA ALA A 22 -0.86 3.54 4.25
C ALA A 22 -1.14 4.59 5.35
N THR A 23 -1.05 4.16 6.62
CA THR A 23 -1.30 4.99 7.80
C THR A 23 -0.07 4.99 8.70
N LEU A 24 0.38 6.17 9.12
CA LEU A 24 1.46 6.28 10.10
C LEU A 24 1.04 5.67 11.45
N PRO A 25 1.97 5.09 12.22
CA PRO A 25 1.66 4.45 13.50
C PRO A 25 0.87 5.35 14.45
N LEU A 26 -0.16 4.78 15.05
CA LEU A 26 -1.09 5.43 15.95
C LEU A 26 -0.65 5.23 17.40
N GLU A 27 -0.51 6.32 18.16
CA GLU A 27 -0.09 6.29 19.57
C GLU A 27 -1.22 5.86 20.54
N LYS A 28 -2.46 5.81 20.05
CA LYS A 28 -3.67 5.53 20.83
C LYS A 28 -4.63 4.65 20.02
N PRO A 29 -5.57 3.96 20.68
CA PRO A 29 -6.62 3.21 19.98
C PRO A 29 -7.33 4.09 18.95
N TYR A 30 -7.62 3.53 17.77
CA TYR A 30 -8.19 4.26 16.63
C TYR A 30 -9.41 5.14 17.00
N LEU A 31 -10.31 4.61 17.84
CA LEU A 31 -11.55 5.28 18.25
C LEU A 31 -11.34 6.45 19.22
N GLU A 32 -10.17 6.53 19.86
CA GLU A 32 -9.83 7.61 20.80
C GLU A 32 -9.12 8.79 20.11
N ILE A 33 -8.70 8.60 18.86
CA ILE A 33 -7.97 9.63 18.11
C ILE A 33 -8.95 10.61 17.47
N SER A 34 -8.65 11.91 17.63
CA SER A 34 -9.40 12.96 16.96
C SER A 34 -9.37 12.77 15.43
N PRO A 35 -10.51 12.98 14.71
CA PRO A 35 -10.57 12.89 13.25
C PRO A 35 -9.50 13.73 12.54
N TRP A 36 -9.13 14.88 13.11
CA TRP A 36 -8.09 15.75 12.56
C TRP A 36 -6.70 15.12 12.59
N THR A 37 -6.39 14.38 13.66
CA THR A 37 -5.13 13.66 13.80
C THR A 37 -5.05 12.49 12.82
N LEU A 38 -6.14 11.73 12.66
CA LEU A 38 -6.22 10.66 11.65
C LEU A 38 -6.04 11.21 10.24
N TRP A 39 -6.69 12.34 9.92
CA TRP A 39 -6.53 12.99 8.63
C TRP A 39 -5.08 13.39 8.36
N LYS A 40 -4.38 14.02 9.32
CA LYS A 40 -2.96 14.37 9.18
C LYS A 40 -2.06 13.16 8.99
N LYS A 41 -2.33 12.05 9.67
CA LYS A 41 -1.53 10.81 9.58
C LYS A 41 -1.67 10.11 8.22
N ARG A 42 -2.75 10.38 7.47
CA ARG A 42 -3.01 9.79 6.15
C ARG A 42 -2.81 10.79 4.99
N SER A 43 -2.98 12.08 5.22
CA SER A 43 -2.99 13.10 4.15
C SER A 43 -1.67 13.15 3.38
N VAL A 44 -0.53 13.03 4.05
CA VAL A 44 0.78 13.00 3.39
C VAL A 44 0.87 11.84 2.41
N TRP A 45 0.49 10.63 2.84
CA TRP A 45 0.57 9.44 2.01
C TRP A 45 -0.44 9.47 0.86
N LEU A 46 -1.66 9.94 1.13
CA LEU A 46 -2.69 10.11 0.11
C LEU A 46 -2.30 11.16 -0.94
N LEU A 47 -1.63 12.25 -0.55
CA LEU A 47 -1.15 13.25 -1.50
C LEU A 47 -0.04 12.69 -2.40
N LEU A 48 0.88 11.90 -1.84
CA LEU A 48 1.91 11.22 -2.63
C LEU A 48 1.29 10.23 -3.63
N LEU A 49 0.34 9.42 -3.18
CA LEU A 49 -0.40 8.49 -4.05
C LEU A 49 -1.18 9.24 -5.13
N PHE A 50 -1.84 10.35 -4.78
CA PHE A 50 -2.57 11.17 -5.75
C PHE A 50 -1.66 11.73 -6.85
N VAL A 51 -0.47 12.20 -6.51
CA VAL A 51 0.50 12.69 -7.51
C VAL A 51 0.99 11.54 -8.40
N ALA A 52 1.24 10.36 -7.83
CA ALA A 52 1.60 9.17 -8.60
C ALA A 52 0.46 8.72 -9.53
N GLU A 53 -0.80 8.75 -9.07
CA GLU A 53 -1.97 8.43 -9.87
C GLU A 53 -2.24 9.47 -10.97
N ALA A 54 -1.98 10.75 -10.71
CA ALA A 54 -2.11 11.82 -11.70
C ALA A 54 -1.20 11.58 -12.91
N TYR A 55 -0.02 10.97 -12.70
CA TYR A 55 0.86 10.57 -13.80
C TYR A 55 0.20 9.55 -14.75
N THR A 56 -0.62 8.63 -14.23
CA THR A 56 -1.38 7.67 -15.04
C THR A 56 -2.32 8.37 -16.02
N SER A 57 -2.90 9.51 -15.65
CA SER A 57 -3.74 10.31 -16.57
C SER A 57 -2.93 10.83 -17.77
N SER A 58 -1.68 11.24 -17.55
CA SER A 58 -0.79 11.65 -18.65
C SER A 58 -0.48 10.49 -19.60
N VAL A 59 -0.34 9.27 -19.07
CA VAL A 59 -0.13 8.07 -19.89
C VAL A 59 -1.37 7.78 -20.74
N LEU A 60 -2.58 7.90 -20.18
CA LEU A 60 -3.83 7.70 -20.94
C LEU A 60 -3.98 8.70 -22.09
N GLN A 61 -3.66 9.97 -21.87
CA GLN A 61 -3.68 11.00 -22.92
C GLN A 61 -2.70 10.68 -24.06
N HIS A 62 -1.53 10.12 -23.74
CA HIS A 62 -0.58 9.70 -24.78
C HIS A 62 -1.12 8.58 -25.69
N PHE A 63 -2.00 7.72 -25.17
CA PHE A 63 -2.60 6.60 -25.92
C PHE A 63 -4.04 6.90 -26.39
N GLU A 64 -4.45 8.16 -26.41
CA GLU A 64 -5.81 8.58 -26.80
C GLU A 64 -6.18 8.09 -28.21
N GLU A 65 -5.30 8.26 -29.21
CA GLU A 65 -5.57 7.80 -30.58
C GLU A 65 -5.82 6.28 -30.68
N ALA A 66 -5.13 5.48 -29.86
CA ALA A 66 -5.34 4.03 -29.81
C ALA A 66 -6.68 3.66 -29.15
N LEU A 67 -7.10 4.41 -28.13
CA LEU A 67 -8.40 4.24 -27.48
C LEU A 67 -9.55 4.67 -28.38
N GLU A 68 -9.38 5.73 -29.19
CA GLU A 68 -10.36 6.13 -30.20
C GLU A 68 -10.52 5.06 -31.29
N SER A 69 -9.42 4.45 -31.73
CA SER A 69 -9.46 3.36 -32.71
C SER A 69 -10.13 2.09 -32.15
N ALA A 70 -10.06 1.86 -30.84
CA ALA A 70 -10.59 0.66 -30.20
C ALA A 70 -11.04 0.94 -28.76
N ILE A 71 -12.27 1.46 -28.63
CA ILE A 71 -12.90 1.79 -27.34
C ILE A 71 -12.90 0.60 -26.36
N ALA A 72 -12.90 -0.64 -26.88
CA ALA A 72 -12.84 -1.85 -26.07
C ALA A 72 -11.61 -1.93 -25.15
N LEU A 73 -10.47 -1.30 -25.51
CA LEU A 73 -9.27 -1.25 -24.67
C LEU A 73 -9.52 -0.56 -23.33
N ALA A 74 -10.43 0.43 -23.30
CA ALA A 74 -10.78 1.14 -22.07
C ALA A 74 -11.37 0.20 -21.00
N PHE A 75 -12.03 -0.88 -21.38
CA PHE A 75 -12.56 -1.88 -20.43
C PHE A 75 -11.46 -2.73 -19.78
N PHE A 76 -10.32 -2.91 -20.45
CA PHE A 76 -9.20 -3.66 -19.91
C PHE A 76 -8.37 -2.86 -18.91
N ILE A 77 -8.37 -1.52 -18.99
CA ILE A 77 -7.61 -0.65 -18.08
C ILE A 77 -7.96 -0.90 -16.60
N PRO A 78 -9.23 -0.81 -16.15
CA PRO A 78 -9.57 -1.07 -14.75
C PRO A 78 -9.33 -2.53 -14.35
N LEU A 79 -9.51 -3.49 -15.28
CA LEU A 79 -9.29 -4.91 -15.01
C LEU A 79 -7.82 -5.22 -14.73
N LEU A 80 -6.92 -4.67 -15.57
CA LEU A 80 -5.47 -4.84 -15.42
C LEU A 80 -4.96 -4.12 -14.17
N ILE A 81 -5.42 -2.89 -13.90
CA ILE A 81 -5.07 -2.16 -12.67
C ILE A 81 -5.51 -2.94 -11.44
N GLY A 82 -6.76 -3.44 -11.41
CA GLY A 82 -7.28 -4.20 -10.27
C GLY A 82 -6.51 -5.52 -10.04
N THR A 83 -6.23 -6.27 -11.11
CA THR A 83 -5.50 -7.53 -11.02
C THR A 83 -4.04 -7.31 -10.60
N GLY A 84 -3.39 -6.29 -11.18
CA GLY A 84 -2.04 -5.89 -10.83
C GLY A 84 -1.92 -5.41 -9.38
N GLY A 85 -2.86 -4.59 -8.91
CA GLY A 85 -2.90 -4.10 -7.53
C GLY A 85 -3.11 -5.22 -6.50
N ASN A 86 -4.02 -6.16 -6.77
CA ASN A 86 -4.27 -7.30 -5.90
C ASN A 86 -3.06 -8.24 -5.82
N SER A 87 -2.47 -8.58 -6.97
CA SER A 87 -1.26 -9.41 -7.04
C SER A 87 -0.08 -8.72 -6.34
N GLY A 88 0.13 -7.43 -6.61
CA GLY A 88 1.18 -6.63 -5.97
C GLY A 88 1.03 -6.55 -4.45
N THR A 89 -0.19 -6.38 -3.95
CA THR A 89 -0.47 -6.37 -2.50
C THR A 89 -0.20 -7.73 -1.88
N GLN A 90 -0.60 -8.82 -2.54
CA GLN A 90 -0.36 -10.19 -2.06
C GLN A 90 1.13 -10.51 -1.99
N ILE A 91 1.89 -10.14 -3.02
CA ILE A 91 3.36 -10.33 -3.06
C ILE A 91 4.01 -9.47 -1.98
N THR A 92 3.67 -8.18 -1.90
CA THR A 92 4.28 -7.23 -0.95
C THR A 92 4.04 -7.67 0.50
N SER A 93 2.80 -8.01 0.86
CA SER A 93 2.46 -8.48 2.21
C SER A 93 3.22 -9.77 2.57
N THR A 94 3.30 -10.72 1.63
CA THR A 94 4.03 -11.97 1.84
C THR A 94 5.54 -11.75 1.98
N LEU A 95 6.12 -10.90 1.14
CA LEU A 95 7.55 -10.61 1.13
C LEU A 95 7.97 -9.83 2.38
N VAL A 96 7.24 -8.77 2.73
CA VAL A 96 7.48 -7.99 3.97
C VAL A 96 7.38 -8.90 5.19
N ARG A 97 6.35 -9.76 5.25
CA ARG A 97 6.24 -10.72 6.35
C ARG A 97 7.38 -11.73 6.38
N SER A 98 7.84 -12.20 5.24
CA SER A 98 8.97 -13.14 5.15
C SER A 98 10.29 -12.48 5.58
N MET A 99 10.49 -11.21 5.24
CA MET A 99 11.63 -10.40 5.71
C MET A 99 11.57 -10.19 7.23
N ALA A 100 10.41 -9.82 7.78
CA ALA A 100 10.21 -9.64 9.22
C ALA A 100 10.47 -10.93 10.02
N LEU A 101 10.18 -12.10 9.43
CA LEU A 101 10.45 -13.41 10.03
C LEU A 101 11.89 -13.92 9.78
N GLY A 102 12.76 -13.15 9.12
CA GLY A 102 14.13 -13.57 8.78
C GLY A 102 14.21 -14.72 7.79
N LYS A 103 13.14 -14.99 7.03
CA LYS A 103 13.06 -16.09 6.04
C LYS A 103 13.58 -15.68 4.66
N CYS A 104 13.70 -14.38 4.40
CA CYS A 104 14.26 -13.82 3.18
C CYS A 104 15.18 -12.65 3.55
N ASP A 105 16.42 -12.69 3.06
CA ASP A 105 17.39 -11.60 3.23
C ASP A 105 17.29 -10.59 2.07
N CYS A 106 17.53 -9.32 2.38
CA CYS A 106 17.64 -8.23 1.39
C CYS A 106 18.71 -8.52 0.32
N ALA A 107 19.66 -9.41 0.62
CA ALA A 107 20.73 -9.86 -0.26
C ALA A 107 20.26 -10.55 -1.56
N ILE A 108 19.01 -11.00 -1.66
CA ILE A 108 18.44 -11.54 -2.92
C ILE A 108 18.46 -10.52 -4.07
N TRP A 109 18.46 -9.21 -3.75
CA TRP A 109 18.39 -8.13 -4.75
C TRP A 109 19.76 -7.57 -5.18
N GLY A 110 20.86 -8.08 -4.61
CA GLY A 110 22.22 -7.56 -4.82
C GLY A 110 23.13 -8.42 -5.71
N GLY A 111 22.55 -9.25 -6.59
CA GLY A 111 23.29 -10.04 -7.58
C GLY A 111 23.67 -9.26 -8.83
#